data_AF-A0A9N8ZEE6-F1
#
_entry.id   AF-A0A9N8ZEE6-F1
#
_cell.length_a   1.000
_cell.length_b   1.000
_cell.length_c   1.000
_cell.angle_alpha   90.00
_cell.angle_beta   90.00
_cell.angle_gamma   90.00
#
_symmetry.space_group_name_H-M   'P 1'
#
loop_
_entity.id
_entity.type
_entity.pdbx_description
1 polymer ?
#
loop_
_entity_poly.entity_id
_entity_poly.type
_entity_poly.pdbx_seq_one_letter_code
_entity_poly.pdbx_strand_id
1 'polypeptide(L)'
;MDTCKLEKFYQKEDQDHDVIIFVGDPPNVISFSLHSEVLKRRSKYFQVALSSEWVRKQDGAPTDGKSCLNRTVAADELSLTQLSLHEQNFLITNRSEWIRNNFILVYKIIITLPTLELLCDFCLKMLCQEPSLLLNYKTIHLVDEKTLSVLLKMDALQMDEISIWKTVVQWGITKVPYLSESNIEDWTQDDWELLKSNGDREKAKVARPKRIKNKCFNNKRGSFMMTAKNHFTSPGPSLKFSRFCGPCFGKSDLQLQNRLCYCKQRDYDDNITEQSGLFEIDDYEIF
;
A
#
# COMPACT_ATOMS: atom_id res chain seq x y z
N MET A 1 -3.88 -0.49 28.91
CA MET A 1 -3.23 0.41 29.89
C MET A 1 -3.59 1.81 29.48
N ASP A 2 -4.27 2.58 30.34
CA ASP A 2 -4.80 3.91 30.01
C ASP A 2 -3.69 4.89 29.60
N THR A 3 -3.72 5.31 28.34
CA THR A 3 -2.81 6.32 27.74
C THR A 3 -2.85 7.65 28.50
N CYS A 4 -4.02 8.01 29.06
CA CYS A 4 -4.23 9.24 29.83
C CYS A 4 -3.48 9.30 31.17
N LYS A 5 -3.04 8.15 31.74
CA LYS A 5 -2.20 8.13 32.95
C LYS A 5 -0.70 8.29 32.62
N LEU A 6 -0.27 7.91 31.42
CA LEU A 6 1.14 8.02 31.00
C LEU A 6 1.50 9.45 30.61
N GLU A 7 0.64 10.16 29.88
CA GLU A 7 0.88 11.57 29.55
C GLU A 7 1.07 12.45 30.79
N LYS A 8 0.30 12.18 31.85
CA LYS A 8 0.44 12.87 33.16
C LYS A 8 1.74 12.55 33.90
N PHE A 9 2.39 11.42 33.61
CA PHE A 9 3.69 11.08 34.17
C PHE A 9 4.84 11.82 33.46
N TYR A 10 4.68 12.12 32.17
CA TYR A 10 5.68 12.87 31.40
C TYR A 10 5.57 14.40 31.55
N GLN A 11 4.41 14.91 31.99
CA GLN A 11 4.16 16.34 32.17
C GLN A 11 4.29 16.84 33.62
N LYS A 12 4.58 15.95 34.58
CA LYS A 12 4.95 16.41 35.93
C LYS A 12 6.38 16.92 35.87
N GLU A 13 6.57 18.20 36.17
CA GLU A 13 7.85 18.83 36.47
C GLU A 13 8.46 18.16 37.72
N ASP A 14 9.01 16.97 37.56
CA ASP A 14 9.87 16.33 38.56
C ASP A 14 11.32 16.66 38.18
N GLN A 15 12.10 17.18 39.14
CA GLN A 15 13.45 17.69 38.90
C GLN A 15 14.53 16.61 38.66
N ASP A 16 14.13 15.36 38.39
CA ASP A 16 15.00 14.17 38.36
C ASP A 16 15.23 13.59 36.94
N HIS A 17 14.96 14.34 35.87
CA HIS A 17 15.32 13.93 34.51
C HIS A 17 16.84 13.79 34.34
N ASP A 18 17.31 12.60 33.94
CA ASP A 18 18.73 12.29 33.72
C ASP A 18 19.12 12.24 32.23
N VAL A 19 18.16 12.43 31.31
CA VAL A 19 18.39 12.45 29.86
C VAL A 19 17.65 13.62 29.21
N ILE A 20 18.35 14.34 28.33
CA ILE A 20 17.75 15.34 27.44
C ILE A 20 17.98 14.90 26.00
N ILE A 21 16.90 14.76 25.23
CA ILE A 21 16.97 14.52 23.78
C ILE A 21 16.78 15.84 23.06
N PHE A 22 17.74 16.23 22.23
CA PHE A 22 17.64 17.38 21.32
C PHE A 22 17.22 16.91 19.93
N VAL A 23 16.30 17.65 19.31
CA VAL A 23 15.64 17.31 18.05
C VAL A 23 15.61 18.53 17.15
N GLY A 24 16.06 18.39 15.91
CA GLY A 24 16.17 19.50 14.97
C GLY A 24 17.60 20.03 14.81
N ASP A 25 17.77 20.84 13.77
CA ASP A 25 19.00 21.58 13.50
C ASP A 25 18.79 23.06 13.84
N PRO A 26 19.84 23.79 14.26
CA PRO A 26 19.76 25.23 14.53
C PRO A 26 19.16 26.01 13.34
N PRO A 27 18.26 26.98 13.58
CA PRO A 27 17.82 27.51 14.88
C PRO A 27 16.63 26.76 15.52
N ASN A 28 16.05 25.76 14.84
CA ASN A 28 14.80 25.11 15.24
C ASN A 28 15.05 23.82 16.04
N VAL A 29 15.67 23.97 17.22
CA VAL A 29 15.96 22.85 18.12
C VAL A 29 14.90 22.74 19.22
N ILE A 30 14.32 21.55 19.38
CA ILE A 30 13.37 21.19 20.43
C ILE A 30 14.08 20.22 21.40
N SER A 31 13.91 20.41 22.70
CA SER A 31 14.45 19.50 23.73
C SER A 31 13.36 18.74 24.47
N PHE A 32 13.65 17.48 24.82
CA PHE A 32 12.78 16.61 25.61
C PHE A 32 13.54 16.13 26.84
N SER A 33 13.10 16.55 28.03
CA SER A 33 13.61 16.05 29.30
C SER A 33 12.90 14.73 29.67
N LEU A 34 13.67 13.67 29.87
CA LEU A 34 13.19 12.30 29.98
C LEU A 34 13.98 11.53 31.05
N HIS A 35 13.46 10.38 31.46
CA HIS A 35 14.10 9.48 32.41
C HIS A 35 14.67 8.25 31.69
N SER A 36 15.98 8.02 31.81
CA SER A 36 16.70 6.95 31.12
C SER A 36 16.12 5.57 31.41
N GLU A 37 15.71 5.32 32.66
CA GLU A 37 15.14 4.04 33.08
C GLU A 37 13.80 3.73 32.39
N VAL A 38 12.97 4.76 32.19
CA VAL A 38 11.71 4.63 31.44
C VAL A 38 11.99 4.31 29.98
N LEU A 39 12.90 5.07 29.36
CA LEU A 39 13.28 4.87 27.95
C LEU A 39 13.85 3.47 27.71
N LYS A 40 14.78 3.03 28.58
CA LYS A 40 15.42 1.70 28.50
C LYS A 40 14.42 0.56 28.68
N ARG A 41 13.42 0.69 29.56
CA ARG A 41 12.40 -0.36 29.77
C ARG A 41 11.39 -0.45 28.65
N ARG A 42 11.06 0.68 28.03
CA ARG A 42 9.95 0.78 27.07
C ARG A 42 10.39 0.62 25.62
N SER A 43 11.66 0.89 25.31
CA SER A 43 12.17 0.73 23.95
C SER A 43 13.53 0.06 23.96
N LYS A 44 13.64 -1.03 23.20
CA LYS A 44 14.91 -1.73 23.00
C LYS A 44 15.95 -0.85 22.32
N TYR A 45 15.52 0.10 21.48
CA TYR A 45 16.42 1.09 20.89
C TYR A 45 17.07 1.93 21.99
N PHE A 46 16.28 2.56 22.86
CA PHE A 46 16.82 3.40 23.94
C PHE A 46 17.55 2.58 25.01
N GLN A 47 17.18 1.32 25.20
CA GLN A 47 17.94 0.38 26.02
C GLN A 47 19.39 0.27 25.55
N VAL A 48 19.59 0.10 24.24
CA VAL A 48 20.91 0.00 23.62
C VAL A 48 21.57 1.39 23.54
N ALA A 49 20.85 2.42 23.10
CA ALA A 49 21.39 3.76 22.89
C ALA A 49 21.86 4.43 24.19
N LEU A 50 21.21 4.15 25.32
CA LEU A 50 21.59 4.68 26.64
C LEU A 50 22.48 3.71 27.45
N SER A 51 23.02 2.67 26.80
CA SER A 51 24.03 1.80 27.40
C SER A 51 25.42 2.43 27.32
N SER A 52 26.30 2.08 28.26
CA SER A 52 27.69 2.57 28.29
C SER A 52 28.50 2.18 27.04
N GLU A 53 28.06 1.18 26.28
CA GLU A 53 28.71 0.74 25.04
C GLU A 53 28.41 1.65 23.84
N TRP A 54 27.26 2.33 23.83
CA TRP A 54 26.85 3.18 22.70
C TRP A 54 27.50 4.57 22.75
N VAL A 55 27.68 5.13 23.96
CA VAL A 55 28.35 6.42 24.20
C VAL A 55 29.78 6.44 23.64
N ARG A 56 30.46 5.28 23.59
CA ARG A 56 31.81 5.14 23.02
C ARG A 56 31.89 5.25 21.50
N LYS A 57 30.76 5.25 20.77
CA LYS A 57 30.72 5.28 19.29
C LYS A 57 30.40 6.66 18.71
N GLN A 58 30.25 7.71 19.53
CA GLN A 58 29.70 9.00 19.09
C GLN A 58 30.68 10.01 18.48
N ASP A 59 31.95 9.67 18.30
CA ASP A 59 32.83 10.48 17.43
C ASP A 59 32.54 10.16 15.95
N GLY A 60 31.46 10.76 15.42
CA GLY A 60 31.20 10.82 13.98
C GLY A 60 30.48 9.63 13.34
N ALA A 61 29.71 8.83 14.08
CA ALA A 61 28.96 7.73 13.46
C ALA A 61 27.88 8.27 12.48
N PRO A 62 27.87 7.81 11.21
CA PRO A 62 26.81 8.14 10.27
C PRO A 62 25.50 7.58 10.84
N THR A 63 24.49 8.42 11.04
CA THR A 63 23.14 7.97 11.35
C THR A 63 22.56 7.29 10.11
N ASP A 64 22.90 6.01 9.92
CA ASP A 64 22.38 5.21 8.83
C ASP A 64 20.84 5.16 8.85
N GLY A 65 20.21 4.86 7.71
CA GLY A 65 18.75 4.90 7.60
C GLY A 65 18.07 3.93 8.56
N LYS A 66 18.73 2.81 8.92
CA LYS A 66 18.22 1.83 9.88
C LYS A 66 18.13 2.41 11.29
N SER A 67 19.15 3.17 11.71
CA SER A 67 19.17 3.84 13.00
C SER A 67 18.10 4.92 13.08
N CYS A 68 17.89 5.66 11.99
CA CYS A 68 16.83 6.67 11.91
C CYS A 68 15.44 6.03 12.03
N LEU A 69 15.18 4.94 11.28
CA LEU A 69 13.93 4.20 11.38
C LEU A 69 13.69 3.62 12.77
N ASN A 70 14.72 3.07 13.42
CA ASN A 70 14.62 2.57 14.79
C ASN A 70 14.28 3.69 15.79
N ARG A 71 14.83 4.90 15.61
CA ARG A 71 14.45 6.07 16.42
C ARG A 71 13.00 6.46 16.22
N THR A 72 12.52 6.49 14.97
CA THR A 72 11.10 6.75 14.66
C THR A 72 10.17 5.77 15.40
N VAL A 73 10.45 4.47 15.28
CA VAL A 73 9.68 3.42 15.95
C VAL A 73 9.72 3.59 17.47
N ALA A 74 10.89 3.82 18.04
CA ALA A 74 11.06 4.02 19.48
C ALA A 74 10.31 5.25 20.00
N ALA A 75 10.35 6.35 19.25
CA ALA A 75 9.64 7.58 19.58
C ALA A 75 8.12 7.36 19.57
N ASP A 76 7.62 6.61 18.58
CA ASP A 76 6.21 6.23 18.49
C ASP A 76 5.76 5.32 19.64
N GLU A 77 6.53 4.26 19.94
CA GLU A 77 6.29 3.34 21.08
C GLU A 77 6.20 4.08 22.43
N LEU A 78 6.96 5.16 22.58
CA LEU A 78 7.00 6.00 23.77
C LEU A 78 5.96 7.13 23.76
N SER A 79 5.18 7.25 22.68
CA SER A 79 4.22 8.34 22.46
C SER A 79 4.89 9.72 22.45
N LEU A 80 6.17 9.80 22.05
CA LEU A 80 6.91 11.05 21.85
C LEU A 80 6.61 11.62 20.46
N THR A 81 5.38 12.10 20.27
CA THR A 81 4.81 12.46 18.96
C THR A 81 5.66 13.46 18.18
N GLN A 82 6.18 14.50 18.84
CA GLN A 82 7.02 15.52 18.21
C GLN A 82 8.39 14.97 17.76
N LEU A 83 9.01 14.10 18.56
CA LEU A 83 10.24 13.41 18.17
C LEU A 83 9.98 12.44 17.01
N SER A 84 8.88 11.68 17.06
CA SER A 84 8.49 10.78 15.98
C SER A 84 8.28 11.54 14.68
N LEU A 85 7.54 12.67 14.73
CA LEU A 85 7.30 13.53 13.57
C LEU A 85 8.61 14.07 12.97
N HIS A 86 9.52 14.54 13.81
CA HIS A 86 10.81 15.02 13.34
C HIS A 86 11.64 13.91 12.69
N GLU A 87 11.73 12.74 13.33
CA GLU A 87 12.49 11.61 12.79
C GLU A 87 11.90 11.09 11.47
N GLN A 88 10.57 11.08 11.33
CA GLN A 88 9.90 10.78 10.05
C GLN A 88 10.35 11.76 8.97
N ASN A 89 10.29 13.07 9.22
CA ASN A 89 10.74 14.09 8.27
C ASN A 89 12.22 13.97 7.93
N PHE A 90 13.08 13.72 8.92
CA PHE A 90 14.51 13.54 8.71
C PHE A 90 14.78 12.33 7.82
N LEU A 91 14.14 11.19 8.10
CA LEU A 91 14.28 9.96 7.33
C LEU A 91 13.79 10.15 5.89
N ILE A 92 12.63 10.78 5.69
CA ILE A 92 12.08 11.08 4.36
C ILE A 92 13.00 12.00 3.57
N THR A 93 13.46 13.09 4.18
CA THR A 93 14.25 14.13 3.49
C THR A 93 15.66 13.67 3.18
N ASN A 94 16.33 13.01 4.12
CA ASN A 94 17.76 12.71 4.02
C ASN A 94 18.07 11.26 3.64
N ARG A 95 17.08 10.35 3.75
CA ARG A 95 17.28 8.90 3.60
C ARG A 95 16.22 8.26 2.69
N SER A 96 15.61 9.02 1.78
CA SER A 96 14.64 8.54 0.78
C SER A 96 15.15 7.33 -0.01
N GLU A 97 16.39 7.39 -0.52
CA GLU A 97 16.99 6.28 -1.27
C GLU A 97 17.22 5.05 -0.38
N TRP A 98 17.51 5.24 0.89
CA TRP A 98 17.60 4.13 1.84
C TRP A 98 16.22 3.51 2.10
N ILE A 99 15.17 4.33 2.25
CA ILE A 99 13.77 3.84 2.37
C ILE A 99 13.44 2.98 1.14
N ARG A 100 13.72 3.49 -0.07
CA ARG A 100 13.47 2.78 -1.33
C ARG A 100 14.17 1.41 -1.38
N ASN A 101 15.46 1.37 -1.07
CA ASN A 101 16.24 0.13 -1.06
C ASN A 101 15.85 -0.84 0.07
N ASN A 102 15.14 -0.37 1.09
CA ASN A 102 14.67 -1.16 2.24
C ASN A 102 13.14 -1.16 2.33
N PHE A 103 12.44 -0.98 1.21
CA PHE A 103 11.00 -0.67 1.20
C PHE A 103 10.18 -1.72 1.95
N ILE A 104 10.47 -3.00 1.78
CA ILE A 104 9.74 -4.09 2.47
C ILE A 104 9.88 -4.00 3.99
N LEU A 105 11.06 -3.63 4.50
CA LEU A 105 11.27 -3.44 5.94
C LEU A 105 10.43 -2.27 6.45
N VAL A 106 10.47 -1.13 5.74
CA VAL A 106 9.71 0.07 6.10
C VAL A 106 8.21 -0.18 6.00
N TYR A 107 7.76 -0.86 4.94
CA TYR A 107 6.37 -1.23 4.71
C TYR A 107 5.81 -2.06 5.89
N LYS A 108 6.56 -3.07 6.34
CA LYS A 108 6.17 -3.88 7.51
C LYS A 108 6.01 -3.05 8.80
N ILE A 109 6.80 -1.99 8.94
CA ILE A 109 6.70 -1.09 10.10
C ILE A 109 5.46 -0.21 9.99
N ILE A 110 5.22 0.44 8.85
CA ILE A 110 4.07 1.35 8.69
C ILE A 110 2.71 0.63 8.80
N ILE A 111 2.61 -0.63 8.36
CA ILE A 111 1.39 -1.42 8.56
C ILE A 111 1.17 -1.82 10.02
N THR A 112 2.26 -1.91 10.80
CA THR A 112 2.20 -2.25 12.23
C THR A 112 1.93 -1.02 13.08
N LEU A 113 2.41 0.15 12.65
CA LEU A 113 2.35 1.42 13.38
C LEU A 113 1.60 2.47 12.54
N PRO A 114 0.26 2.47 12.56
CA PRO A 114 -0.57 3.36 11.74
C PRO A 114 -0.44 4.85 12.10
N THR A 115 0.19 5.16 13.24
CA THR A 115 0.53 6.52 13.71
C THR A 115 1.66 7.18 12.92
N LEU A 116 2.41 6.42 12.11
CA LEU A 116 3.49 6.93 11.26
C LEU A 116 2.95 7.51 9.93
N GLU A 117 2.03 8.47 10.02
CA GLU A 117 1.27 9.00 8.88
C GLU A 117 2.15 9.60 7.79
N LEU A 118 3.16 10.41 8.14
CA LEU A 118 4.04 11.05 7.15
C LEU A 118 4.86 10.02 6.37
N LEU A 119 5.39 9.02 7.08
CA LEU A 119 6.16 7.94 6.44
C LEU A 119 5.25 7.05 5.58
N CYS A 120 4.02 6.78 6.03
CA CYS A 120 3.01 6.05 5.26
C CYS A 120 2.68 6.77 3.95
N ASP A 121 2.34 8.05 4.02
CA ASP A 121 2.02 8.89 2.84
C ASP A 121 3.18 8.94 1.85
N PHE A 122 4.41 9.10 2.36
CA PHE A 122 5.61 9.08 1.54
C PHE A 122 5.81 7.74 0.84
N CYS A 123 5.67 6.62 1.57
CA CYS A 123 5.79 5.28 1.00
C CYS A 123 4.69 4.96 -0.02
N LEU A 124 3.44 5.42 0.20
CA LEU A 124 2.35 5.26 -0.78
C LEU A 124 2.62 6.03 -2.08
N LYS A 125 3.14 7.26 -1.99
CA LYS A 125 3.55 8.04 -3.17
C LYS A 125 4.69 7.36 -3.92
N MET A 126 5.69 6.84 -3.20
CA MET A 126 6.79 6.08 -3.79
C MET A 126 6.29 4.82 -4.49
N LEU A 127 5.35 4.10 -3.88
CA LEU A 127 4.77 2.89 -4.46
C LEU A 127 3.91 3.18 -5.70
N CYS A 128 3.26 4.34 -5.76
CA CYS A 128 2.58 4.77 -6.99
C CYS A 128 3.57 4.97 -8.14
N GLN A 129 4.74 5.52 -7.86
CA GLN A 129 5.77 5.77 -8.88
C GLN A 129 6.53 4.50 -9.27
N GLU A 130 6.74 3.59 -8.32
CA GLU A 130 7.45 2.34 -8.52
C GLU A 130 6.68 1.15 -7.91
N PRO A 131 5.58 0.71 -8.57
CA PRO A 131 4.72 -0.35 -8.04
C PRO A 131 5.47 -1.66 -7.76
N SER A 132 6.52 -1.93 -8.55
CA SER A 132 7.35 -3.13 -8.42
C SER A 132 8.06 -3.29 -7.07
N LEU A 133 8.15 -2.24 -6.25
CA LEU A 133 8.69 -2.32 -4.88
C LEU A 133 7.89 -3.27 -3.97
N LEU A 134 6.58 -3.40 -4.21
CA LEU A 134 5.68 -4.23 -3.40
C LEU A 134 4.76 -5.13 -4.24
N LEU A 135 4.32 -4.64 -5.40
CA LEU A 135 3.42 -5.33 -6.32
C LEU A 135 4.19 -6.20 -7.32
N ASN A 136 4.89 -7.20 -6.79
CA ASN A 136 5.60 -8.21 -7.58
C ASN A 136 5.39 -9.62 -6.98
N TYR A 137 5.68 -10.66 -7.76
CA TYR A 137 5.46 -12.05 -7.37
C TYR A 137 6.14 -12.47 -6.05
N LYS A 138 7.25 -11.83 -5.66
CA LYS A 138 7.97 -12.14 -4.42
C LYS A 138 7.35 -11.49 -3.20
N THR A 139 6.66 -10.37 -3.32
CA THR A 139 6.24 -9.55 -2.17
C THR A 139 4.73 -9.33 -2.09
N ILE A 140 3.98 -9.68 -3.14
CA ILE A 140 2.53 -9.48 -3.19
C ILE A 140 1.77 -10.19 -2.05
N HIS A 141 2.32 -11.30 -1.55
CA HIS A 141 1.77 -12.04 -0.41
C HIS A 141 1.79 -11.25 0.91
N LEU A 142 2.60 -10.19 1.01
CA LEU A 142 2.70 -9.30 2.17
C LEU A 142 1.60 -8.23 2.19
N VAL A 143 0.91 -8.01 1.07
CA VAL A 143 -0.09 -6.95 0.92
C VAL A 143 -1.44 -7.47 1.41
N ASP A 144 -2.11 -6.70 2.28
CA ASP A 144 -3.48 -6.99 2.68
C ASP A 144 -4.49 -6.41 1.68
N GLU A 145 -5.75 -6.86 1.78
CA GLU A 145 -6.81 -6.43 0.87
C GLU A 145 -7.05 -4.92 0.93
N LYS A 146 -6.99 -4.35 2.14
CA LYS A 146 -7.19 -2.91 2.35
C LYS A 146 -6.13 -2.09 1.61
N THR A 147 -4.86 -2.45 1.74
CA THR A 147 -3.76 -1.78 1.05
C THR A 147 -3.88 -1.94 -0.46
N LEU A 148 -4.16 -3.17 -0.92
CA LEU A 148 -4.35 -3.42 -2.36
C LEU A 148 -5.50 -2.57 -2.91
N SER A 149 -6.64 -2.52 -2.21
CA SER A 149 -7.80 -1.69 -2.59
C SER A 149 -7.46 -0.20 -2.67
N VAL A 150 -6.66 0.32 -1.73
CA VAL A 150 -6.20 1.71 -1.76
C VAL A 150 -5.35 1.96 -2.99
N LEU A 151 -4.35 1.13 -3.25
CA LEU A 151 -3.43 1.29 -4.38
C LEU A 151 -4.14 1.24 -5.73
N LEU A 152 -5.07 0.30 -5.90
CA LEU A 152 -5.85 0.16 -7.14
C LEU A 152 -6.76 1.37 -7.42
N LYS A 153 -7.11 2.14 -6.40
CA LYS A 153 -7.91 3.37 -6.54
C LYS A 153 -7.07 4.62 -6.80
N MET A 154 -5.74 4.53 -6.76
CA MET A 154 -4.86 5.68 -6.93
C MET A 154 -4.65 5.98 -8.41
N ASP A 155 -5.16 7.13 -8.87
CA ASP A 155 -4.98 7.62 -10.24
C ASP A 155 -3.51 7.77 -10.67
N ALA A 156 -2.61 7.91 -9.70
CA ALA A 156 -1.18 8.12 -9.93
C ALA A 156 -0.37 6.82 -10.08
N LEU A 157 -1.00 5.64 -9.93
CA LEU A 157 -0.32 4.36 -10.00
C LEU A 157 0.29 4.14 -11.40
N GLN A 158 1.62 4.12 -11.49
CA GLN A 158 2.38 3.93 -12.73
C GLN A 158 2.49 2.45 -13.09
N MET A 159 1.36 1.82 -13.39
CA MET A 159 1.27 0.41 -13.77
C MET A 159 0.24 0.26 -14.89
N ASP A 160 0.58 -0.47 -15.95
CA ASP A 160 -0.39 -0.76 -17.01
C ASP A 160 -1.50 -1.68 -16.50
N GLU A 161 -2.69 -1.50 -17.07
CA GLU A 161 -3.92 -2.20 -16.74
C GLU A 161 -3.77 -3.73 -16.72
N ILE A 162 -3.01 -4.29 -17.66
CA ILE A 162 -2.78 -5.73 -17.76
C ILE A 162 -1.88 -6.20 -16.61
N SER A 163 -0.84 -5.44 -16.28
CA SER A 163 0.03 -5.72 -15.13
C SER A 163 -0.73 -5.59 -13.80
N ILE A 164 -1.64 -4.62 -13.68
CA ILE A 164 -2.52 -4.51 -12.52
C ILE A 164 -3.36 -5.79 -12.37
N TRP A 165 -4.01 -6.23 -13.44
CA TRP A 165 -4.79 -7.47 -13.42
C TRP A 165 -3.98 -8.71 -13.04
N LYS A 166 -2.80 -8.88 -13.64
CA LYS A 166 -1.88 -9.97 -13.30
C LYS A 166 -1.54 -9.95 -11.81
N THR A 167 -1.29 -8.77 -11.25
CA THR A 167 -0.97 -8.58 -9.84
C THR A 167 -2.13 -8.97 -8.93
N VAL A 168 -3.36 -8.57 -9.28
CA VAL A 168 -4.58 -8.93 -8.51
C VAL A 168 -4.81 -10.44 -8.53
N VAL A 169 -4.65 -11.08 -9.69
CA VAL A 169 -4.77 -12.54 -9.82
C VAL A 169 -3.69 -13.24 -8.99
N GLN A 170 -2.43 -12.79 -9.08
CA GLN A 170 -1.33 -13.31 -8.27
C GLN A 170 -1.62 -13.20 -6.78
N TRP A 171 -2.07 -12.02 -6.34
CA TRP A 171 -2.47 -11.78 -4.96
C TRP A 171 -3.57 -12.75 -4.52
N GLY A 172 -4.60 -12.93 -5.34
CA GLY A 172 -5.70 -13.85 -5.04
C GLY A 172 -5.25 -15.31 -4.96
N ILE A 173 -4.37 -15.76 -5.86
CA ILE A 173 -3.76 -17.10 -5.81
C ILE A 173 -3.01 -17.30 -4.49
N THR A 174 -2.33 -16.27 -3.96
CA THR A 174 -1.67 -16.39 -2.64
C THR A 174 -2.62 -16.71 -1.49
N LYS A 175 -3.94 -16.50 -1.68
CA LYS A 175 -4.98 -16.82 -0.70
C LYS A 175 -5.64 -18.18 -0.94
N VAL A 176 -5.41 -18.82 -2.09
CA VAL A 176 -6.05 -20.10 -2.48
C VAL A 176 -4.99 -21.13 -2.90
N PRO A 177 -4.57 -22.05 -1.99
CA PRO A 177 -3.38 -22.88 -2.17
C PRO A 177 -3.37 -23.84 -3.37
N TYR A 178 -4.52 -24.17 -3.97
CA TYR A 178 -4.61 -25.10 -5.11
C TYR A 178 -4.76 -24.40 -6.46
N LEU A 179 -4.97 -23.08 -6.48
CA LEU A 179 -4.98 -22.30 -7.71
C LEU A 179 -3.55 -21.99 -8.14
N SER A 180 -3.35 -21.90 -9.45
CA SER A 180 -2.05 -21.59 -10.03
C SER A 180 -2.22 -20.78 -11.32
N GLU A 181 -1.26 -19.93 -11.64
CA GLU A 181 -1.20 -19.33 -12.97
C GLU A 181 -1.04 -20.39 -14.07
N SER A 182 -0.48 -21.56 -13.72
CA SER A 182 -0.24 -22.66 -14.65
C SER A 182 -1.53 -23.30 -15.18
N ASN A 183 -2.64 -23.21 -14.44
CA ASN A 183 -3.93 -23.80 -14.80
C ASN A 183 -5.06 -22.76 -14.93
N ILE A 184 -4.72 -21.47 -15.09
CA ILE A 184 -5.71 -20.38 -15.13
C ILE A 184 -6.74 -20.51 -16.26
N GLU A 185 -6.37 -21.16 -17.35
CA GLU A 185 -7.27 -21.44 -18.48
C GLU A 185 -8.32 -22.53 -18.15
N ASP A 186 -8.04 -23.35 -17.13
CA ASP A 186 -8.90 -24.44 -16.65
C ASP A 186 -9.79 -24.02 -15.48
N TRP A 187 -9.64 -22.78 -14.98
CA TRP A 187 -10.41 -22.29 -13.83
C TRP A 187 -11.91 -22.26 -14.15
N THR A 188 -12.68 -22.87 -13.25
CA THR A 188 -14.14 -22.90 -13.25
C THR A 188 -14.71 -21.61 -12.67
N GLN A 189 -16.02 -21.40 -12.84
CA GLN A 189 -16.71 -20.27 -12.20
C GLN A 189 -16.55 -20.30 -10.67
N ASP A 190 -16.56 -21.49 -10.06
CA ASP A 190 -16.38 -21.66 -8.61
C ASP A 190 -14.97 -21.24 -8.16
N ASP A 191 -13.94 -21.48 -8.98
CA ASP A 191 -12.56 -21.02 -8.71
C ASP A 191 -12.47 -19.49 -8.69
N TRP A 192 -13.16 -18.82 -9.62
CA TRP A 192 -13.28 -17.35 -9.65
C TRP A 192 -14.11 -16.80 -8.50
N GLU A 193 -15.16 -17.50 -8.09
CA GLU A 193 -15.96 -17.14 -6.93
C GLU A 193 -15.18 -17.28 -5.62
N LEU A 194 -14.29 -18.27 -5.51
CA LEU A 194 -13.42 -18.43 -4.35
C LEU A 194 -12.37 -17.34 -4.23
N LEU A 195 -11.87 -16.82 -5.36
CA LEU A 195 -11.03 -15.63 -5.37
C LEU A 195 -11.77 -14.39 -4.89
N LYS A 196 -13.05 -14.28 -5.23
CA LYS A 196 -13.93 -13.19 -4.80
C LYS A 196 -14.31 -13.31 -3.32
N SER A 197 -14.69 -14.51 -2.87
CA SER A 197 -15.20 -14.76 -1.52
C SER A 197 -14.15 -14.67 -0.42
N ASN A 198 -12.87 -14.84 -0.75
CA ASN A 198 -11.78 -14.64 0.20
C ASN A 198 -11.49 -13.16 0.51
N GLY A 199 -12.06 -12.21 -0.25
CA GLY A 199 -12.17 -10.80 0.16
C GLY A 199 -13.43 -10.49 0.99
N ASP A 200 -14.43 -11.39 1.00
CA ASP A 200 -15.75 -11.15 1.61
C ASP A 200 -15.88 -11.62 3.07
N ARG A 201 -14.78 -11.93 3.78
CA ARG A 201 -14.88 -12.29 5.21
C ARG A 201 -15.28 -11.14 6.12
N GLU A 202 -15.30 -9.89 5.66
CA GLU A 202 -16.09 -8.82 6.30
C GLU A 202 -16.90 -8.01 5.28
N LYS A 203 -18.22 -8.05 5.45
CA LYS A 203 -19.25 -7.46 4.59
C LYS A 203 -19.00 -5.97 4.28
N ALA A 204 -19.08 -5.57 3.01
CA ALA A 204 -19.60 -4.24 2.65
C ALA A 204 -20.12 -4.17 1.21
N LYS A 205 -21.41 -3.80 1.07
CA LYS A 205 -21.91 -3.09 -0.11
C LYS A 205 -21.07 -1.81 -0.27
N VAL A 206 -20.08 -1.82 -1.15
CA VAL A 206 -19.38 -0.58 -1.55
C VAL A 206 -20.19 0.07 -2.65
N ALA A 207 -21.01 1.05 -2.26
CA ALA A 207 -21.53 2.04 -3.18
C ALA A 207 -20.36 2.78 -3.82
N ARG A 208 -20.32 2.79 -5.16
CA ARG A 208 -19.32 3.49 -5.99
C ARG A 208 -19.27 4.99 -5.65
N PRO A 209 -18.13 5.56 -5.21
CA PRO A 209 -17.88 6.99 -5.36
C PRO A 209 -17.44 7.25 -6.81
N LYS A 210 -18.06 8.21 -7.48
CA LYS A 210 -17.66 8.67 -8.81
C LYS A 210 -16.22 9.23 -8.75
N ARG A 211 -15.36 8.78 -9.68
CA ARG A 211 -14.06 9.39 -9.98
C ARG A 211 -14.28 10.86 -10.37
N ILE A 212 -13.74 11.79 -9.60
CA ILE A 212 -13.77 13.22 -9.94
C ILE A 212 -12.67 13.44 -10.97
N LYS A 213 -13.10 13.83 -12.17
CA LYS A 213 -12.26 14.12 -13.34
C LYS A 213 -11.17 15.13 -12.98
N ASN A 214 -9.91 14.72 -13.00
CA ASN A 214 -8.81 15.67 -13.07
C ASN A 214 -8.67 16.17 -14.51
N LYS A 215 -8.79 17.49 -14.66
CA LYS A 215 -8.96 18.25 -15.90
C LYS A 215 -7.67 18.39 -16.74
N CYS A 216 -6.73 17.46 -16.60
CA CYS A 216 -5.42 17.56 -17.25
C CYS A 216 -5.12 16.30 -18.06
N PHE A 217 -5.99 15.94 -19.00
CA PHE A 217 -5.65 15.32 -20.29
C PHE A 217 -6.94 15.34 -21.12
N ASN A 218 -7.00 16.24 -22.10
CA ASN A 218 -8.06 16.22 -23.11
C ASN A 218 -7.84 14.99 -24.00
N ASN A 219 -8.37 13.85 -23.61
CA ASN A 219 -8.78 12.83 -24.55
C ASN A 219 -10.18 12.35 -24.15
N LYS A 220 -11.07 12.30 -25.14
CA LYS A 220 -12.43 11.80 -24.98
C LYS A 220 -12.35 10.28 -24.76
N ARG A 221 -12.03 9.85 -23.54
CA ARG A 221 -12.02 8.44 -23.14
C ARG A 221 -13.46 7.93 -23.06
N GLY A 222 -13.72 6.77 -23.66
CA GLY A 222 -15.03 6.10 -23.63
C GLY A 222 -15.41 5.73 -22.21
N SER A 223 -16.67 5.96 -21.81
CA SER A 223 -17.14 5.59 -20.47
C SER A 223 -17.64 4.15 -20.47
N PHE A 224 -17.50 3.46 -19.33
CA PHE A 224 -18.18 2.18 -19.10
C PHE A 224 -19.70 2.35 -19.11
N MET A 225 -20.40 1.33 -19.64
CA MET A 225 -21.79 1.04 -19.32
C MET A 225 -21.96 -0.23 -18.47
N MET A 226 -20.87 -0.92 -18.09
CA MET A 226 -20.94 -2.08 -17.19
C MET A 226 -21.26 -1.64 -15.75
N THR A 227 -22.54 -1.47 -15.47
CA THR A 227 -23.06 -1.39 -14.09
C THR A 227 -23.28 -2.80 -13.58
N ALA A 228 -23.43 -2.98 -12.26
CA ALA A 228 -23.79 -4.27 -11.64
C ALA A 228 -25.15 -4.86 -12.11
N LYS A 229 -25.72 -4.34 -13.21
CA LYS A 229 -26.98 -4.75 -13.85
C LYS A 229 -26.78 -5.54 -15.14
N ASN A 230 -25.57 -5.65 -15.69
CA ASN A 230 -25.37 -6.43 -16.92
C ASN A 230 -25.48 -7.92 -16.58
N HIS A 231 -26.51 -8.58 -17.12
CA HIS A 231 -26.74 -10.00 -16.94
C HIS A 231 -25.94 -10.81 -17.96
N PHE A 232 -25.22 -11.82 -17.49
CA PHE A 232 -24.51 -12.79 -18.32
C PHE A 232 -25.45 -13.94 -18.65
N THR A 233 -25.67 -14.21 -19.94
CA THR A 233 -26.73 -15.12 -20.40
C THR A 233 -26.22 -16.39 -21.09
N SER A 234 -24.91 -16.51 -21.30
CA SER A 234 -24.29 -17.63 -21.99
C SER A 234 -23.87 -18.79 -21.07
N PRO A 235 -23.88 -20.05 -21.54
CA PRO A 235 -23.24 -21.15 -20.83
C PRO A 235 -21.70 -21.03 -20.92
N GLY A 236 -21.05 -20.85 -19.77
CA GLY A 236 -19.60 -20.70 -19.60
C GLY A 236 -19.25 -19.75 -18.45
N PRO A 237 -17.97 -19.54 -18.12
CA PRO A 237 -17.59 -18.55 -17.13
C PRO A 237 -17.72 -17.13 -17.70
N SER A 238 -18.24 -16.23 -16.87
CA SER A 238 -18.48 -14.82 -17.24
C SER A 238 -17.20 -13.99 -17.29
N LEU A 239 -16.17 -14.43 -16.58
CA LEU A 239 -14.81 -13.91 -16.61
C LEU A 239 -13.85 -15.06 -16.92
N LYS A 240 -12.93 -14.86 -17.86
CA LYS A 240 -11.82 -15.76 -18.17
C LYS A 240 -10.52 -14.97 -18.13
N PHE A 241 -9.40 -15.65 -17.97
CA PHE A 241 -8.10 -15.04 -18.15
C PHE A 241 -7.28 -15.88 -19.14
N SER A 242 -6.77 -15.22 -20.18
CA SER A 242 -5.85 -15.81 -21.16
C SER A 242 -4.46 -15.27 -20.92
N ARG A 243 -3.45 -16.13 -20.96
CA ARG A 243 -2.05 -15.69 -20.89
C ARG A 243 -1.66 -14.73 -22.02
N PHE A 244 -2.32 -14.86 -23.18
CA PHE A 244 -2.04 -14.08 -24.38
C PHE A 244 -2.89 -12.81 -24.51
N CYS A 245 -4.07 -12.79 -23.87
CA CYS A 245 -5.11 -11.77 -24.07
C CYS A 245 -5.64 -11.15 -22.78
N GLY A 246 -4.98 -11.38 -21.63
CA GLY A 246 -5.40 -10.81 -20.34
C GLY A 246 -6.79 -11.30 -19.89
N PRO A 247 -7.52 -10.49 -19.09
CA PRO A 247 -8.90 -10.78 -18.74
C PRO A 247 -9.80 -10.71 -19.97
N CYS A 248 -10.72 -11.65 -20.06
CA CYS A 248 -11.78 -11.72 -21.06
C CYS A 248 -13.12 -11.75 -20.35
N PHE A 249 -14.03 -10.85 -20.72
CA PHE A 249 -15.41 -10.88 -20.21
C PHE A 249 -16.28 -11.56 -21.25
N GLY A 250 -17.07 -12.54 -20.82
CA GLY A 250 -17.74 -13.50 -21.70
C GLY A 250 -16.76 -14.37 -22.50
N LYS A 251 -17.26 -15.10 -23.49
CA LYS A 251 -16.43 -15.85 -24.45
C LYS A 251 -15.60 -14.90 -25.31
N SER A 252 -16.10 -13.71 -25.64
CA SER A 252 -15.36 -12.69 -26.43
C SER A 252 -15.92 -11.28 -26.31
N ASP A 253 -16.74 -10.97 -25.30
CA ASP A 253 -17.44 -9.69 -25.24
C ASP A 253 -16.49 -8.53 -24.97
N LEU A 254 -15.45 -8.78 -24.18
CA LEU A 254 -14.30 -7.89 -24.07
C LEU A 254 -13.02 -8.73 -23.96
N GLN A 255 -12.00 -8.39 -24.75
CA GLN A 255 -10.67 -9.00 -24.70
C GLN A 255 -9.60 -7.91 -24.62
N LEU A 256 -8.57 -8.13 -23.78
CA LEU A 256 -7.53 -7.15 -23.43
C LEU A 256 -6.15 -7.59 -23.92
N GLN A 257 -5.78 -7.24 -25.15
CA GLN A 257 -4.52 -7.68 -25.75
C GLN A 257 -3.48 -6.54 -25.81
N ASN A 258 -2.57 -6.51 -24.84
CA ASN A 258 -1.53 -5.46 -24.71
C ASN A 258 -2.14 -4.05 -24.69
N ARG A 259 -1.97 -3.28 -25.76
CA ARG A 259 -2.52 -1.92 -25.89
C ARG A 259 -3.85 -1.86 -26.64
N LEU A 260 -4.30 -2.98 -27.20
CA LEU A 260 -5.51 -3.06 -28.02
C LEU A 260 -6.55 -3.93 -27.33
N CYS A 261 -7.73 -3.38 -27.22
CA CYS A 261 -8.91 -4.04 -26.67
C CYS A 261 -9.88 -4.32 -27.80
N TYR A 262 -10.64 -5.41 -27.67
CA TYR A 262 -11.74 -5.72 -28.57
C TYR A 262 -13.00 -5.91 -27.76
N CYS A 263 -14.07 -5.16 -28.08
CA CYS A 263 -15.39 -5.34 -27.48
C CYS A 263 -16.45 -5.67 -28.53
N LYS A 264 -17.27 -6.68 -28.24
CA LYS A 264 -18.47 -7.00 -29.02
C LYS A 264 -19.49 -7.72 -28.15
N GLN A 265 -20.64 -7.10 -27.88
CA GLN A 265 -21.76 -7.74 -27.20
C GLN A 265 -22.17 -9.08 -27.84
N ARG A 266 -22.06 -10.17 -27.07
CA ARG A 266 -22.56 -11.51 -27.44
C ARG A 266 -23.14 -12.25 -26.25
N ASP A 267 -22.46 -12.19 -25.10
CA ASP A 267 -22.75 -12.98 -23.91
C ASP A 267 -23.35 -12.17 -22.75
N TYR A 268 -23.19 -10.84 -22.76
CA TYR A 268 -23.87 -9.92 -21.85
C TYR A 268 -25.06 -9.24 -22.53
N ASP A 269 -26.12 -9.01 -21.77
CA ASP A 269 -27.35 -8.37 -22.24
C ASP A 269 -27.16 -6.91 -22.68
N ASP A 270 -26.08 -6.27 -22.23
CA ASP A 270 -25.65 -4.92 -22.60
C ASP A 270 -24.18 -4.92 -23.04
N ASN A 271 -23.84 -4.05 -24.00
CA ASN A 271 -22.47 -3.80 -24.43
C ASN A 271 -21.58 -3.37 -23.24
N ILE A 272 -20.40 -3.99 -23.12
CA ILE A 272 -19.48 -3.74 -21.99
C ILE A 272 -18.90 -2.31 -22.07
N THR A 273 -18.71 -1.80 -23.29
CA THR A 273 -18.18 -0.46 -23.61
C THR A 273 -19.17 0.33 -24.47
N GLU A 274 -19.06 1.66 -24.48
CA GLU A 274 -19.84 2.53 -25.39
C GLU A 274 -19.53 2.28 -26.88
N GLN A 275 -18.37 1.70 -27.20
CA GLN A 275 -17.89 1.47 -28.57
C GLN A 275 -17.72 -0.03 -28.83
N SER A 276 -18.34 -0.56 -29.88
CA SER A 276 -18.07 -1.91 -30.38
C SER A 276 -16.90 -1.89 -31.37
N GLY A 277 -15.95 -2.82 -31.23
CA GLY A 277 -14.79 -2.95 -32.12
C GLY A 277 -13.46 -2.86 -31.38
N LEU A 278 -12.41 -2.50 -32.13
CA LEU A 278 -11.07 -2.29 -31.60
C LEU A 278 -10.95 -0.90 -30.97
N PHE A 279 -10.35 -0.82 -29.79
CA PHE A 279 -10.04 0.43 -29.09
C PHE A 279 -8.73 0.30 -28.33
N GLU A 280 -8.13 1.42 -27.93
CA GLU A 280 -6.88 1.39 -27.15
C GLU A 280 -7.18 1.18 -25.65
N ILE A 281 -6.31 0.44 -24.95
CA ILE A 281 -6.45 0.20 -23.50
C ILE A 281 -6.33 1.49 -22.69
N ASP A 282 -5.67 2.52 -23.22
CA ASP A 282 -5.54 3.83 -22.56
C ASP A 282 -6.88 4.59 -22.51
N ASP A 283 -7.90 4.12 -23.24
CA ASP A 283 -9.30 4.55 -23.16
C ASP A 283 -10.15 3.68 -22.20
N TYR A 284 -9.52 2.77 -21.45
CA TYR A 284 -10.18 1.73 -20.63
C TYR A 284 -9.77 1.82 -19.15
N GLU A 285 -10.74 1.86 -18.23
CA GLU A 285 -10.52 1.92 -16.77
C GLU A 285 -11.16 0.73 -16.05
N ILE A 286 -10.38 -0.16 -15.46
CA ILE A 286 -10.88 -1.48 -15.02
C ILE A 286 -11.69 -1.52 -13.70
N PHE A 287 -11.70 -0.45 -12.91
CA PHE A 287 -12.20 -0.52 -11.53
C PHE A 287 -13.26 0.53 -11.19
#